data_AF-A0AAF0EKW4-F1
#
_entry.id   AF-A0AAF0EKW4-F1
#
_cell.length_a   1.000
_cell.length_b   1.000
_cell.length_c   1.000
_cell.angle_alpha   90.00
_cell.angle_beta   90.00
_cell.angle_gamma   90.00
#
_symmetry.space_group_name_H-M   'P 1'
#
loop_
_entity.id
_entity.type
_entity.pdbx_description
1 polymer ?
#
loop_
_entity_poly.entity_id
_entity_poly.type
_entity_poly.pdbx_seq_one_letter_code
_entity_poly.pdbx_strand_id
1 'polypeptide(L)'
;MMPPLPLAESPVMELHHERSHAFRMDWVSDLKTLYRLRPKSDAVWRPIGPGSFSAHRDLVAFRARRPIREALLGHKRLFRREYRVPWPASLLESVLAWAYTGAEPEIPALARALRCSEAEAQAHVAHDLAQDWRAWAEAHPAGSGGALHQAVVSLRCPALCELPWITLPIATQHQVASLLHTGGLASTNCTIPELLACADLLYAFGWSQAAQLVDTAACAQAAWPQARGYMSRAVAFDDKPLQASLLAWMSTSPQGTAVLPVVPRALYVPLCAQLEAHASASTLLAFVKAMHEAQALPPAMHPLIRSRFLAMLETPQGQALVVASDPLLQELVSILLTTLRAESAPGLYAMLVGNVMLADDRPLPTGPAWDVLEHARRTLVEFLQHHWMEARAAHAFDPLARWCIKELADELDVDAAALPLSQTKRAFAA
;
A
#
# COMPACT_ATOMS: atom_id res chain seq x y z
N MET A 1 -1.73 26.57 -18.31
CA MET A 1 -1.96 25.21 -17.77
C MET A 1 -0.63 24.73 -17.21
N MET A 2 -0.50 24.70 -15.88
CA MET A 2 0.63 23.99 -15.28
C MET A 2 0.45 22.49 -15.52
N PRO A 3 1.51 21.74 -15.83
CA PRO A 3 1.43 20.29 -15.84
C PRO A 3 1.00 19.81 -14.44
N PRO A 4 0.18 18.76 -14.33
CA PRO A 4 -0.12 18.18 -13.04
C PRO A 4 1.20 17.81 -12.36
N LEU A 5 1.38 18.28 -11.12
CA LEU A 5 2.44 17.79 -10.24
C LEU A 5 2.43 16.26 -10.28
N PRO A 6 3.59 15.58 -10.34
CA PRO A 6 3.62 14.14 -10.24
C PRO A 6 2.91 13.80 -8.92
N LEU A 7 1.79 13.08 -9.03
CA LEU A 7 1.13 12.48 -7.87
C LEU A 7 2.25 11.76 -7.12
N ALA A 8 2.50 12.15 -5.87
CA ALA A 8 3.35 11.37 -4.97
C ALA A 8 2.95 9.89 -5.16
N GLU A 9 3.93 9.02 -5.37
CA GLU A 9 3.67 7.60 -5.64
C GLU A 9 2.67 7.12 -4.59
N SER A 10 1.53 6.59 -5.07
CA SER A 10 0.48 6.13 -4.16
C SER A 10 1.10 5.09 -3.21
N PRO A 11 0.76 5.06 -1.90
CA PRO A 11 1.24 4.02 -0.97
C PRO A 11 0.98 2.59 -1.46
N VAL A 12 0.04 2.40 -2.39
CA VAL A 12 -0.23 1.12 -3.06
C VAL A 12 0.80 0.80 -4.14
N MET A 13 1.31 1.80 -4.86
CA MET A 13 2.35 1.64 -5.88
C MET A 13 3.68 1.24 -5.24
N GLU A 14 4.06 1.89 -4.14
CA GLU A 14 5.25 1.52 -3.36
C GLU A 14 5.16 0.05 -2.90
N LEU A 15 4.00 -0.34 -2.34
CA LEU A 15 3.75 -1.73 -1.93
C LEU A 15 3.80 -2.70 -3.12
N HIS A 16 3.31 -2.30 -4.29
CA HIS A 16 3.41 -3.12 -5.51
C HIS A 16 4.86 -3.33 -5.93
N HIS A 17 5.69 -2.28 -5.88
CA HIS A 17 7.13 -2.39 -6.17
C HIS A 17 7.85 -3.29 -5.16
N GLU A 18 7.57 -3.14 -3.87
CA GLU A 18 8.12 -4.00 -2.81
C GLU A 18 7.79 -5.48 -3.07
N ARG A 19 6.50 -5.79 -3.31
CA ARG A 19 6.05 -7.15 -3.60
C ARG A 19 6.65 -7.71 -4.89
N SER A 20 6.72 -6.89 -5.94
CA SER A 20 7.32 -7.30 -7.21
C SER A 20 8.79 -7.66 -7.03
N HIS A 21 9.52 -6.88 -6.25
CA HIS A 21 10.92 -7.14 -5.94
C HIS A 21 11.07 -8.42 -5.10
N ALA A 22 10.31 -8.55 -4.00
CA ALA A 22 10.35 -9.73 -3.14
C ALA A 22 10.03 -11.01 -3.92
N PHE A 23 8.95 -11.00 -4.71
CA PHE A 23 8.53 -12.14 -5.52
C PHE A 23 9.56 -12.54 -6.58
N ARG A 24 10.26 -11.56 -7.17
CA ARG A 24 11.38 -11.82 -8.09
C ARG A 24 12.56 -12.48 -7.39
N MET A 25 12.90 -12.03 -6.18
CA MET A 25 14.00 -12.62 -5.40
C MET A 25 13.70 -14.07 -5.01
N ASP A 26 12.46 -14.36 -4.62
CA ASP A 26 12.00 -15.72 -4.34
C ASP A 26 12.10 -16.60 -5.61
N TRP A 27 11.68 -16.07 -6.76
CA TRP A 27 11.81 -16.78 -8.04
C TRP A 27 13.28 -17.10 -8.41
N VAL A 28 14.23 -16.16 -8.18
CA VAL A 28 15.66 -16.44 -8.39
C VAL A 28 16.15 -17.54 -7.44
N SER A 29 15.66 -17.57 -6.20
CA SER A 29 15.95 -18.65 -5.25
C SER A 29 15.40 -20.00 -5.73
N ASP A 30 14.17 -20.01 -6.25
CA ASP A 30 13.53 -21.19 -6.83
C ASP A 30 14.32 -21.76 -8.00
N LEU A 31 14.86 -20.91 -8.87
CA LEU A 31 15.72 -21.34 -9.98
C LEU A 31 17.00 -22.02 -9.50
N LYS A 32 17.62 -21.53 -8.42
CA LYS A 32 18.77 -22.19 -7.78
C LYS A 32 18.37 -23.54 -7.20
N THR A 33 17.18 -23.64 -6.61
CA THR A 33 16.63 -24.91 -6.10
C THR A 33 16.37 -25.90 -7.23
N LEU A 34 15.76 -25.45 -8.33
CA LEU A 34 15.55 -26.26 -9.54
C LEU A 34 16.88 -26.75 -10.13
N TYR A 35 17.92 -25.93 -10.14
CA TYR A 35 19.25 -26.32 -10.60
C TYR A 35 19.89 -27.40 -9.71
N ARG A 36 19.72 -27.29 -8.38
CA ARG A 36 20.29 -28.23 -7.42
C ARG A 36 19.57 -29.58 -7.42
N LEU A 37 18.23 -29.55 -7.39
CA LEU A 37 17.41 -30.74 -7.23
C LEU A 37 17.07 -31.41 -8.56
N ARG A 38 16.98 -30.62 -9.64
CA ARG A 38 16.63 -31.05 -11.01
C ARG A 38 15.45 -32.03 -11.06
N PRO A 39 14.35 -31.75 -10.32
CA PRO A 39 13.24 -32.68 -10.24
C PRO A 39 12.62 -32.85 -11.62
N LYS A 40 12.20 -34.07 -11.96
CA LYS A 40 11.55 -34.37 -13.25
C LYS A 40 12.39 -34.04 -14.50
N SER A 41 13.71 -33.91 -14.39
CA SER A 41 14.60 -33.69 -15.55
C SER A 41 14.36 -34.74 -16.64
N ASP A 42 14.24 -34.31 -17.89
CA ASP A 42 13.83 -35.13 -19.03
C ASP A 42 14.97 -35.49 -20.00
N ALA A 43 16.16 -34.96 -19.75
CA ALA A 43 17.35 -35.24 -20.55
C ALA A 43 18.64 -35.30 -19.71
N VAL A 44 19.63 -36.03 -20.24
CA VAL A 44 20.96 -36.24 -19.64
C VAL A 44 22.04 -35.81 -20.64
N TRP A 45 22.95 -34.94 -20.21
CA TRP A 45 24.13 -34.52 -20.97
C TRP A 45 25.38 -35.21 -20.43
N ARG A 46 26.12 -35.87 -21.32
CA ARG A 46 27.38 -36.56 -21.03
C ARG A 46 28.55 -35.76 -21.61
N PRO A 47 29.48 -35.25 -20.77
CA PRO A 47 30.67 -34.53 -21.23
C PRO A 47 31.70 -35.47 -21.87
N ILE A 48 32.80 -34.90 -22.37
CA ILE A 48 34.04 -35.64 -22.61
C ILE A 48 34.65 -36.02 -21.27
N GLY A 49 34.77 -37.32 -21.01
CA GLY A 49 35.27 -37.87 -19.75
C GLY A 49 34.18 -38.48 -18.88
N PRO A 50 34.47 -38.78 -17.61
CA PRO A 50 33.49 -39.35 -16.69
C PRO A 50 32.42 -38.33 -16.29
N GLY A 51 31.21 -38.81 -16.02
CA GLY A 51 30.11 -38.02 -15.47
C GLY A 51 28.89 -37.92 -16.39
N SER A 52 27.80 -37.41 -15.82
CA SER A 52 26.55 -37.12 -16.53
C SER A 52 25.74 -36.10 -15.75
N PHE A 53 25.09 -35.17 -16.44
CA PHE A 53 24.29 -34.12 -15.85
C PHE A 53 22.86 -34.21 -16.39
N SER A 54 21.90 -34.48 -15.51
CA SER A 54 20.48 -34.35 -15.87
C SER A 54 20.06 -32.89 -15.89
N ALA A 55 19.17 -32.48 -16.80
CA ALA A 55 18.58 -31.15 -16.83
C ALA A 55 17.25 -31.13 -17.62
N HIS A 56 16.55 -30.01 -17.57
CA HIS A 56 15.35 -29.77 -18.37
C HIS A 56 15.73 -29.33 -19.78
N ARG A 57 15.34 -30.12 -20.79
CA ARG A 57 15.68 -29.86 -22.19
C ARG A 57 15.14 -28.53 -22.70
N ASP A 58 13.89 -28.23 -22.39
CA ASP A 58 13.24 -27.00 -22.86
C ASP A 58 13.98 -25.75 -22.35
N LEU A 59 14.43 -25.78 -21.08
CA LEU A 59 15.24 -24.73 -20.49
C LEU A 59 16.56 -24.53 -21.25
N VAL A 60 17.30 -25.62 -21.47
CA VAL A 60 18.60 -25.57 -22.16
C VAL A 60 18.43 -25.12 -23.61
N ALA A 61 17.42 -25.62 -24.31
CA ALA A 61 17.12 -25.27 -25.70
C ALA A 61 16.73 -23.80 -25.86
N PHE A 62 15.99 -23.28 -24.88
CA PHE A 62 15.54 -21.90 -24.88
C PHE A 62 16.67 -20.91 -24.53
N ARG A 63 17.45 -21.21 -23.49
CA ARG A 63 18.53 -20.34 -23.01
C ARG A 63 19.74 -20.33 -23.93
N ALA A 64 20.04 -21.45 -24.59
CA ALA A 64 21.22 -21.55 -25.45
C ALA A 64 21.03 -20.83 -26.80
N ARG A 65 21.89 -19.83 -27.07
CA ARG A 65 22.02 -19.22 -28.42
C ARG A 65 22.73 -20.17 -29.39
N ARG A 66 22.61 -19.89 -30.69
CA ARG A 66 22.90 -20.82 -31.79
C ARG A 66 24.18 -21.68 -31.62
N PRO A 67 25.38 -21.15 -31.29
CA PRO A 67 26.58 -21.99 -31.18
C PRO A 67 26.56 -22.91 -29.94
N ILE A 68 26.11 -22.39 -28.79
CA ILE A 68 25.94 -23.16 -27.55
C ILE A 68 24.88 -24.24 -27.75
N ARG A 69 23.76 -23.88 -28.40
CA ARG A 69 22.65 -24.79 -28.67
C ARG A 69 23.04 -25.91 -29.61
N GLU A 70 23.79 -25.61 -30.66
CA GLU A 70 24.31 -26.60 -31.61
C GLU A 70 25.27 -27.57 -30.92
N ALA A 71 26.13 -27.09 -30.01
CA ALA A 71 27.02 -27.95 -29.23
C ALA A 71 26.27 -28.83 -28.20
N LEU A 72 25.23 -28.30 -27.55
CA LEU A 72 24.47 -29.02 -26.51
C LEU A 72 23.42 -29.98 -27.07
N LEU A 73 22.75 -29.63 -28.17
CA LEU A 73 21.59 -30.36 -28.71
C LEU A 73 21.84 -30.97 -30.09
N GLY A 74 22.87 -30.53 -30.82
CA GLY A 74 23.16 -30.94 -32.19
C GLY A 74 22.17 -30.40 -33.22
N HIS A 75 22.55 -30.43 -34.52
CA HIS A 75 21.79 -29.80 -35.60
C HIS A 75 20.40 -30.43 -35.93
N LYS A 76 20.04 -31.61 -35.38
CA LYS A 76 18.80 -32.34 -35.76
C LYS A 76 18.18 -33.20 -34.63
N ARG A 77 18.49 -32.97 -33.35
CA ARG A 77 18.23 -33.96 -32.27
C ARG A 77 17.46 -33.40 -31.06
N LEU A 78 16.40 -32.63 -31.31
CA LEU A 78 15.62 -31.97 -30.24
C LEU A 78 14.81 -32.92 -29.33
N PHE A 79 14.75 -34.22 -29.61
CA PHE A 79 13.88 -35.16 -28.89
C PHE A 79 14.62 -36.33 -28.20
N ARG A 80 15.94 -36.23 -28.00
CA ARG A 80 16.70 -37.31 -27.33
C ARG A 80 16.62 -37.17 -25.82
N ARG A 81 16.67 -38.32 -25.12
CA ARG A 81 16.86 -38.38 -23.67
C ARG A 81 18.32 -38.25 -23.25
N GLU A 82 19.25 -38.53 -24.16
CA GLU A 82 20.69 -38.41 -23.90
C GLU A 82 21.42 -37.63 -24.99
N TYR A 83 22.33 -36.75 -24.55
CA TYR A 83 23.17 -35.90 -25.38
C TYR A 83 24.64 -36.12 -25.02
N ARG A 84 25.50 -36.28 -26.03
CA ARG A 84 26.95 -36.28 -25.85
C ARG A 84 27.47 -34.91 -26.26
N VAL A 85 28.18 -34.25 -25.36
CA VAL A 85 28.67 -32.88 -25.54
C VAL A 85 30.19 -32.91 -25.67
N PRO A 86 30.77 -32.21 -26.65
CA PRO A 86 32.22 -32.18 -26.85
C PRO A 86 32.96 -31.27 -25.86
N TRP A 87 32.51 -31.19 -24.60
CA TRP A 87 33.02 -30.29 -23.57
C TRP A 87 33.45 -31.05 -22.32
N PRO A 88 34.45 -30.54 -21.55
CA PRO A 88 34.78 -31.11 -20.26
C PRO A 88 33.64 -30.94 -19.25
N ALA A 89 33.64 -31.75 -18.19
CA ALA A 89 32.59 -31.77 -17.19
C ALA A 89 32.38 -30.40 -16.50
N SER A 90 33.45 -29.70 -16.13
CA SER A 90 33.39 -28.39 -15.46
C SER A 90 32.71 -27.32 -16.33
N LEU A 91 33.07 -27.26 -17.62
CA LEU A 91 32.45 -26.32 -18.56
C LEU A 91 30.98 -26.64 -18.79
N LEU A 92 30.63 -27.92 -18.95
CA LEU A 92 29.24 -28.34 -19.12
C LEU A 92 28.41 -27.98 -17.89
N GLU A 93 28.92 -28.24 -16.68
CA GLU A 93 28.25 -27.87 -15.43
C GLU A 93 28.05 -26.36 -15.31
N SER A 94 29.09 -25.58 -15.61
CA SER A 94 29.06 -24.11 -15.60
C SER A 94 28.00 -23.55 -16.58
N VAL A 95 27.94 -24.07 -17.81
CA VAL A 95 26.93 -23.67 -18.80
C VAL A 95 25.52 -24.10 -18.39
N LEU A 96 25.35 -25.28 -17.78
CA LEU A 96 24.05 -25.69 -17.25
C LEU A 96 23.64 -24.82 -16.05
N ALA A 97 24.55 -24.49 -15.13
CA ALA A 97 24.28 -23.58 -14.02
C ALA A 97 23.83 -22.20 -14.50
N TRP A 98 24.49 -21.67 -15.54
CA TRP A 98 24.10 -20.43 -16.21
C TRP A 98 22.67 -20.52 -16.79
N ALA A 99 22.32 -21.62 -17.45
CA ALA A 99 21.01 -21.77 -18.06
C ALA A 99 19.88 -21.66 -17.02
N TYR A 100 20.06 -22.20 -15.81
CA TYR A 100 19.07 -22.12 -14.75
C TYR A 100 19.10 -20.80 -13.98
N THR A 101 20.28 -20.35 -13.58
CA THR A 101 20.42 -19.32 -12.54
C THR A 101 20.86 -17.97 -13.08
N GLY A 102 21.26 -17.90 -14.35
CA GLY A 102 21.86 -16.71 -14.95
C GLY A 102 23.29 -16.42 -14.48
N ALA A 103 23.86 -17.24 -13.59
CA ALA A 103 25.26 -17.09 -13.15
C ALA A 103 26.20 -17.20 -14.36
N GLU A 104 27.16 -16.28 -14.46
CA GLU A 104 28.08 -16.22 -15.60
C GLU A 104 28.88 -17.54 -15.73
N PRO A 105 28.90 -18.17 -16.91
CA PRO A 105 29.67 -19.38 -17.13
C PRO A 105 31.17 -19.07 -17.29
N GLU A 106 32.03 -20.10 -17.31
CA GLU A 106 33.48 -19.93 -17.54
C GLU A 106 33.78 -19.45 -18.97
N ILE A 107 33.70 -18.14 -19.21
CA ILE A 107 33.82 -17.52 -20.54
C ILE A 107 35.11 -17.91 -21.29
N PRO A 108 36.30 -17.91 -20.67
CA PRO A 108 37.53 -18.32 -21.37
C PRO A 108 37.52 -19.81 -21.78
N ALA A 109 36.86 -20.67 -21.01
CA ALA A 109 36.71 -22.09 -21.36
C ALA A 109 35.66 -22.27 -22.47
N LEU A 110 34.56 -21.52 -22.40
CA LEU A 110 33.51 -21.51 -23.41
C LEU A 110 34.03 -21.02 -24.77
N ALA A 111 34.79 -19.92 -24.81
CA ALA A 111 35.38 -19.36 -26.01
C ALA A 111 36.30 -20.37 -26.72
N ARG A 112 37.18 -21.04 -25.96
CA ARG A 112 38.04 -22.12 -26.48
C ARG A 112 37.22 -23.28 -27.03
N ALA A 113 36.16 -23.69 -26.35
CA ALA A 113 35.31 -24.79 -26.77
C ALA A 113 34.49 -24.47 -28.03
N LEU A 114 34.05 -23.22 -28.19
CA LEU A 114 33.33 -22.72 -29.36
C LEU A 114 34.25 -22.27 -30.51
N ARG A 115 35.56 -22.15 -30.25
CA ARG A 115 36.58 -21.63 -31.18
C ARG A 115 36.27 -20.20 -31.65
N CYS A 116 35.88 -19.34 -30.72
CA CYS A 116 35.60 -17.93 -30.96
C CYS A 116 36.36 -17.05 -29.94
N SER A 117 36.26 -15.73 -30.08
CA SER A 117 36.78 -14.78 -29.08
C SER A 117 35.95 -14.80 -27.79
N GLU A 118 36.54 -14.36 -26.68
CA GLU A 118 35.81 -14.23 -25.40
C GLU A 118 34.62 -13.26 -25.51
N ALA A 119 34.75 -12.18 -26.29
CA ALA A 119 33.66 -11.25 -26.55
C ALA A 119 32.49 -11.90 -27.31
N GLU A 120 32.78 -12.74 -28.30
CA GLU A 120 31.75 -13.51 -29.02
C GLU A 120 31.10 -14.57 -28.12
N ALA A 121 31.90 -15.29 -27.31
CA ALA A 121 31.39 -16.23 -26.33
C ALA A 121 30.46 -15.54 -25.33
N GLN A 122 30.85 -14.36 -24.83
CA GLN A 122 30.04 -13.53 -23.95
C GLN A 122 28.73 -13.10 -24.62
N ALA A 123 28.76 -12.71 -25.90
CA ALA A 123 27.56 -12.35 -26.65
C ALA A 123 26.59 -13.53 -26.88
N HIS A 124 27.08 -14.78 -26.80
CA HIS A 124 26.25 -15.99 -26.87
C HIS A 124 25.60 -16.36 -25.53
N VAL A 125 26.11 -15.85 -24.42
CA VAL A 125 25.56 -15.99 -23.07
C VAL A 125 24.65 -14.79 -22.80
N ALA A 126 23.33 -14.95 -23.02
CA ALA A 126 22.36 -13.88 -22.78
C ALA A 126 22.43 -13.35 -21.34
N HIS A 127 22.44 -12.01 -21.19
CA HIS A 127 22.73 -11.32 -19.93
C HIS A 127 21.51 -11.17 -19.02
N ASP A 128 20.30 -11.01 -19.57
CA ASP A 128 19.09 -10.80 -18.76
C ASP A 128 18.23 -12.07 -18.74
N LEU A 129 18.39 -12.82 -17.65
CA LEU A 129 17.58 -13.99 -17.33
C LEU A 129 16.08 -13.68 -17.36
N ALA A 130 15.67 -12.53 -16.84
CA ALA A 130 14.25 -12.15 -16.80
C ALA A 130 13.71 -11.80 -18.19
N GLN A 131 14.54 -11.25 -19.09
CA GLN A 131 14.13 -10.97 -20.47
C GLN A 131 13.89 -12.25 -21.26
N ASP A 132 14.81 -13.21 -21.16
CA ASP A 132 14.65 -14.48 -21.85
C ASP A 132 13.39 -15.19 -21.33
N TRP A 133 13.21 -15.30 -20.02
CA TRP A 133 12.00 -15.94 -19.49
C TRP A 133 10.70 -15.23 -19.87
N ARG A 134 10.71 -13.89 -19.99
CA ARG A 134 9.56 -13.12 -20.52
C ARG A 134 9.25 -13.52 -21.95
N ALA A 135 10.25 -13.56 -22.83
CA ALA A 135 10.07 -14.00 -24.22
C ALA A 135 9.56 -15.44 -24.30
N TRP A 136 10.00 -16.33 -23.40
CA TRP A 136 9.48 -17.70 -23.33
C TRP A 136 8.01 -17.74 -22.91
N ALA A 137 7.64 -17.00 -21.86
CA ALA A 137 6.28 -16.97 -21.34
C ALA A 137 5.29 -16.35 -22.34
N GLU A 138 5.72 -15.32 -23.08
CA GLU A 138 4.95 -14.73 -24.18
C GLU A 138 4.71 -15.73 -25.32
N ALA A 139 5.72 -16.54 -25.65
CA ALA A 139 5.60 -17.58 -26.69
C ALA A 139 4.81 -18.82 -26.24
N HIS A 140 4.65 -19.06 -24.93
CA HIS A 140 4.02 -20.25 -24.37
C HIS A 140 3.00 -19.90 -23.25
N PRO A 141 1.91 -19.21 -23.57
CA PRO A 141 0.94 -18.72 -22.57
C PRO A 141 0.27 -19.81 -21.73
N ALA A 142 0.02 -20.98 -22.32
CA ALA A 142 -0.57 -22.12 -21.62
C ALA A 142 0.49 -22.98 -20.89
N GLY A 143 1.75 -22.52 -20.84
CA GLY A 143 2.91 -23.34 -20.50
C GLY A 143 3.28 -24.31 -21.64
N SER A 144 4.46 -24.94 -21.54
CA SER A 144 4.88 -25.96 -22.51
C SER A 144 4.30 -27.34 -22.24
N GLY A 145 3.57 -27.54 -21.13
CA GLY A 145 3.16 -28.86 -20.61
C GLY A 145 4.34 -29.81 -20.31
N GLY A 146 5.58 -29.33 -20.50
CA GLY A 146 6.80 -30.13 -20.42
C GLY A 146 7.33 -30.31 -19.01
N ALA A 147 8.40 -31.09 -18.90
CA ALA A 147 9.04 -31.42 -17.63
C ALA A 147 9.44 -30.18 -16.81
N LEU A 148 9.92 -29.12 -17.48
CA LEU A 148 10.28 -27.86 -16.85
C LEU A 148 9.07 -27.19 -16.18
N HIS A 149 7.95 -27.09 -16.91
CA HIS A 149 6.73 -26.48 -16.37
C HIS A 149 6.24 -27.27 -15.15
N GLN A 150 6.20 -28.61 -15.25
CA GLN A 150 5.83 -29.45 -14.11
C GLN A 150 6.76 -29.27 -12.92
N ALA A 151 8.07 -29.14 -13.13
CA ALA A 151 9.05 -28.89 -12.08
C ALA A 151 8.84 -27.54 -11.39
N VAL A 152 8.63 -26.47 -12.17
CA VAL A 152 8.35 -25.11 -11.66
C VAL A 152 7.04 -25.08 -10.87
N VAL A 153 5.96 -25.65 -11.40
CA VAL A 153 4.66 -25.72 -10.71
C VAL A 153 4.78 -26.53 -9.42
N SER A 154 5.44 -27.71 -9.47
CA SER A 154 5.62 -28.55 -8.28
C SER A 154 6.46 -27.86 -7.19
N LEU A 155 7.30 -26.89 -7.55
CA LEU A 155 8.10 -26.15 -6.58
C LEU A 155 7.32 -24.96 -6.00
N ARG A 156 6.65 -24.16 -6.85
CA ARG A 156 6.08 -22.87 -6.44
C ARG A 156 4.61 -22.95 -6.01
N CYS A 157 3.85 -23.83 -6.63
CA CYS A 157 2.43 -24.01 -6.32
C CYS A 157 1.97 -25.41 -6.72
N PRO A 158 2.23 -26.44 -5.89
CA PRO A 158 1.87 -27.83 -6.19
C PRO A 158 0.37 -28.01 -6.49
N ALA A 159 -0.49 -27.21 -5.85
CA ALA A 159 -1.93 -27.26 -6.04
C ALA A 159 -2.38 -26.92 -7.47
N LEU A 160 -1.57 -26.19 -8.25
CA LEU A 160 -1.85 -25.89 -9.65
C LEU A 160 -1.57 -27.06 -10.62
N CYS A 161 -1.00 -28.18 -10.15
CA CYS A 161 -0.81 -29.37 -10.99
C CYS A 161 -2.12 -30.03 -11.41
N GLU A 162 -3.21 -29.84 -10.65
CA GLU A 162 -4.50 -30.50 -10.86
C GLU A 162 -5.46 -29.68 -11.75
N LEU A 163 -5.05 -28.50 -12.22
CA LEU A 163 -5.91 -27.61 -12.98
C LEU A 163 -5.71 -27.75 -14.49
N PRO A 164 -6.77 -27.85 -15.30
CA PRO A 164 -6.64 -27.68 -16.75
C PRO A 164 -6.45 -26.20 -17.11
N TRP A 165 -5.20 -25.73 -17.10
CA TRP A 165 -4.75 -24.36 -17.45
C TRP A 165 -5.46 -23.75 -18.67
N ILE A 166 -5.79 -24.59 -19.64
CA ILE A 166 -6.46 -24.21 -20.89
C ILE A 166 -7.88 -23.65 -20.69
N THR A 167 -8.51 -23.89 -19.54
CA THR A 167 -9.87 -23.41 -19.25
C THR A 167 -9.88 -21.98 -18.72
N LEU A 168 -8.72 -21.41 -18.38
CA LEU A 168 -8.62 -20.02 -17.92
C LEU A 168 -8.69 -19.05 -19.11
N PRO A 169 -9.18 -17.81 -18.91
CA PRO A 169 -9.04 -16.77 -19.91
C PRO A 169 -7.57 -16.60 -20.32
N ILE A 170 -7.32 -16.34 -21.61
CA ILE A 170 -5.96 -16.23 -22.16
C ILE A 170 -5.12 -15.22 -21.37
N ALA A 171 -5.69 -14.06 -21.03
CA ALA A 171 -5.04 -13.03 -20.21
C ALA A 171 -4.57 -13.58 -18.85
N THR A 172 -5.41 -14.35 -18.16
CA THR A 172 -5.07 -15.03 -16.91
C THR A 172 -3.97 -16.07 -17.11
N GLN A 173 -4.02 -16.87 -18.19
CA GLN A 173 -2.96 -17.83 -18.52
C GLN A 173 -1.60 -17.13 -18.65
N HIS A 174 -1.54 -16.03 -19.40
CA HIS A 174 -0.32 -15.23 -19.54
C HIS A 174 0.21 -14.71 -18.20
N GLN A 175 -0.68 -14.22 -17.31
CA GLN A 175 -0.26 -13.72 -16.00
C GLN A 175 0.32 -14.83 -15.13
N VAL A 176 -0.36 -15.98 -15.04
CA VAL A 176 0.12 -17.10 -14.22
C VAL A 176 1.40 -17.69 -14.80
N ALA A 177 1.50 -17.83 -16.13
CA ALA A 177 2.73 -18.26 -16.80
C ALA A 177 3.89 -17.28 -16.51
N SER A 178 3.64 -15.98 -16.62
CA SER A 178 4.64 -14.96 -16.29
C SER A 178 5.06 -15.03 -14.83
N LEU A 179 4.11 -15.18 -13.90
CA LEU A 179 4.40 -15.31 -12.47
C LEU A 179 5.31 -16.52 -12.22
N LEU A 180 4.96 -17.69 -12.75
CA LEU A 180 5.75 -18.93 -12.62
C LEU A 180 7.16 -18.79 -13.18
N HIS A 181 7.27 -18.24 -14.39
CA HIS A 181 8.46 -18.37 -15.21
C HIS A 181 9.37 -17.15 -15.20
N THR A 182 8.88 -15.97 -14.82
CA THR A 182 9.66 -14.71 -14.86
C THR A 182 9.81 -14.05 -13.49
N GLY A 183 9.07 -14.52 -12.48
CA GLY A 183 9.04 -13.87 -11.16
C GLY A 183 8.36 -12.50 -11.20
N GLY A 184 7.41 -12.29 -12.11
CA GLY A 184 6.68 -11.02 -12.23
C GLY A 184 5.43 -11.13 -13.11
N LEU A 185 4.67 -10.04 -13.18
CA LEU A 185 3.46 -9.94 -13.99
C LEU A 185 3.78 -9.71 -15.47
N ALA A 186 2.93 -10.22 -16.34
CA ALA A 186 3.06 -10.01 -17.78
C ALA A 186 2.68 -8.58 -18.13
N SER A 187 3.37 -7.97 -19.10
CA SER A 187 3.07 -6.63 -19.63
C SER A 187 1.83 -6.57 -20.52
N THR A 188 1.02 -7.63 -20.55
CA THR A 188 -0.23 -7.70 -21.32
C THR A 188 -1.24 -6.67 -20.81
N ASN A 189 -2.07 -6.11 -21.70
CA ASN A 189 -3.21 -5.26 -21.35
C ASN A 189 -4.34 -6.05 -20.67
N CYS A 190 -4.08 -6.59 -19.48
CA CYS A 190 -5.12 -7.16 -18.64
C CYS A 190 -5.99 -6.05 -18.09
N THR A 191 -7.30 -6.20 -18.20
CA THR A 191 -8.25 -5.35 -17.50
C THR A 191 -8.19 -5.66 -16.00
N ILE A 192 -8.55 -4.68 -15.17
CA ILE A 192 -8.60 -4.85 -13.72
C ILE A 192 -9.47 -6.06 -13.30
N PRO A 193 -10.68 -6.29 -13.86
CA PRO A 193 -11.46 -7.49 -13.53
C PRO A 193 -10.74 -8.80 -13.83
N GLU A 194 -9.95 -8.88 -14.90
CA GLU A 194 -9.16 -10.07 -15.23
C GLU A 194 -8.02 -10.31 -14.24
N LEU A 195 -7.37 -9.24 -13.78
CA LEU A 195 -6.36 -9.33 -12.72
C LEU A 195 -6.99 -9.80 -11.41
N LEU A 196 -8.15 -9.26 -11.02
CA LEU A 196 -8.85 -9.68 -9.81
C LEU A 196 -9.29 -11.16 -9.87
N ALA A 197 -9.82 -11.60 -11.01
CA ALA A 197 -10.16 -13.00 -11.22
C ALA A 197 -8.92 -13.92 -11.14
N CYS A 198 -7.78 -13.46 -11.65
CA CYS A 198 -6.50 -14.15 -11.51
C CYS A 198 -6.07 -14.24 -10.04
N ALA A 199 -6.17 -13.15 -9.27
CA ALA A 199 -5.83 -13.15 -7.85
C ALA A 199 -6.72 -14.10 -7.03
N ASP A 200 -8.04 -14.10 -7.28
CA ASP A 200 -8.99 -15.02 -6.62
C ASP A 200 -8.64 -16.48 -6.88
N LEU A 201 -8.29 -16.79 -8.13
CA LEU A 201 -7.81 -18.11 -8.50
C LEU A 201 -6.55 -18.47 -7.70
N LEU A 202 -5.56 -17.58 -7.65
CA LEU A 202 -4.29 -17.84 -6.96
C LEU A 202 -4.49 -18.04 -5.44
N TYR A 203 -5.40 -17.29 -4.80
CA TYR A 203 -5.77 -17.55 -3.40
C TYR A 203 -6.42 -18.91 -3.22
N ALA A 204 -7.33 -19.31 -4.12
CA ALA A 204 -7.98 -20.62 -4.06
C ALA A 204 -6.98 -21.78 -4.16
N PHE A 205 -5.86 -21.58 -4.88
CA PHE A 205 -4.75 -22.54 -4.95
C PHE A 205 -3.71 -22.39 -3.85
N GLY A 206 -3.93 -21.51 -2.87
CA GLY A 206 -3.01 -21.30 -1.75
C GLY A 206 -1.71 -20.59 -2.13
N TRP A 207 -1.64 -19.94 -3.31
CA TRP A 207 -0.47 -19.18 -3.73
C TRP A 207 -0.60 -17.69 -3.36
N SER A 208 -0.73 -17.44 -2.06
CA SER A 208 -1.05 -16.11 -1.50
C SER A 208 -0.09 -15.01 -1.95
N GLN A 209 1.22 -15.27 -1.99
CA GLN A 209 2.21 -14.28 -2.42
C GLN A 209 1.98 -13.79 -3.86
N ALA A 210 1.64 -14.71 -4.77
CA ALA A 210 1.35 -14.36 -6.16
C ALA A 210 0.02 -13.61 -6.26
N ALA A 211 -1.01 -14.06 -5.53
CA ALA A 211 -2.31 -13.40 -5.48
C ALA A 211 -2.20 -11.95 -4.97
N GLN A 212 -1.43 -11.75 -3.89
CA GLN A 212 -1.14 -10.45 -3.29
C GLN A 212 -0.41 -9.49 -4.24
N LEU A 213 0.50 -10.01 -5.09
CA LEU A 213 1.17 -9.23 -6.12
C LEU A 213 0.20 -8.79 -7.23
N VAL A 214 -0.69 -9.69 -7.65
CA VAL A 214 -1.71 -9.38 -8.67
C VAL A 214 -2.73 -8.37 -8.12
N ASP A 215 -3.19 -8.54 -6.89
CA ASP A 215 -4.13 -7.61 -6.23
C ASP A 215 -3.54 -6.20 -6.11
N THR A 216 -2.27 -6.05 -5.71
CA THR A 216 -1.64 -4.72 -5.61
C THR A 216 -1.41 -4.10 -6.98
N ALA A 217 -1.10 -4.89 -8.00
CA ALA A 217 -0.99 -4.39 -9.37
C ALA A 217 -2.35 -3.90 -9.89
N ALA A 218 -3.43 -4.64 -9.63
CA ALA A 218 -4.78 -4.23 -9.98
C ALA A 218 -5.17 -2.94 -9.25
N CYS A 219 -4.90 -2.85 -7.95
CA CYS A 219 -5.19 -1.66 -7.15
C CYS A 219 -4.37 -0.44 -7.59
N ALA A 220 -3.10 -0.62 -7.97
CA ALA A 220 -2.23 0.44 -8.48
C ALA A 220 -2.67 0.96 -9.85
N GLN A 221 -3.33 0.14 -10.67
CA GLN A 221 -3.88 0.51 -11.98
C GLN A 221 -5.31 1.07 -11.91
N ALA A 222 -6.01 0.86 -10.80
CA ALA A 222 -7.40 1.19 -10.67
C ALA A 222 -7.66 2.67 -10.36
N ALA A 223 -8.81 3.13 -10.86
CA ALA A 223 -9.39 4.36 -10.36
C ALA A 223 -9.95 4.13 -8.94
N TRP A 224 -9.77 5.12 -8.07
CA TRP A 224 -10.21 5.10 -6.67
C TRP A 224 -11.69 4.73 -6.39
N PRO A 225 -12.67 4.90 -7.31
CA PRO A 225 -14.03 4.37 -7.11
C PRO A 225 -14.09 2.86 -6.84
N GLN A 226 -13.04 2.09 -7.19
CA GLN A 226 -12.96 0.65 -6.93
C GLN A 226 -12.29 0.31 -5.58
N ALA A 227 -11.78 1.30 -4.84
CA ALA A 227 -11.06 1.12 -3.56
C ALA A 227 -11.86 0.30 -2.52
N ARG A 228 -13.19 0.41 -2.53
CA ARG A 228 -14.09 -0.39 -1.70
C ARG A 228 -13.93 -1.90 -1.94
N GLY A 229 -13.81 -2.31 -3.21
CA GLY A 229 -13.57 -3.71 -3.56
C GLY A 229 -12.23 -4.20 -3.03
N TYR A 230 -11.17 -3.41 -3.21
CA TYR A 230 -9.83 -3.75 -2.72
C TYR A 230 -9.75 -3.85 -1.21
N MET A 231 -10.38 -2.94 -0.46
CA MET A 231 -10.45 -3.05 1.00
C MET A 231 -11.17 -4.34 1.44
N SER A 232 -12.29 -4.66 0.79
CA SER A 232 -13.04 -5.88 1.12
C SER A 232 -12.20 -7.14 0.90
N ARG A 233 -11.43 -7.19 -0.19
CA ARG A 233 -10.50 -8.29 -0.48
C ARG A 233 -9.34 -8.35 0.50
N ALA A 234 -8.70 -7.21 0.77
CA ALA A 234 -7.57 -7.13 1.69
C ALA A 234 -7.96 -7.60 3.10
N VAL A 235 -9.20 -7.35 3.51
CA VAL A 235 -9.77 -7.88 4.76
C VAL A 235 -10.05 -9.37 4.65
N ALA A 236 -10.71 -9.82 3.58
CA ALA A 236 -11.08 -11.23 3.40
C ALA A 236 -9.87 -12.17 3.40
N PHE A 237 -8.72 -11.71 2.90
CA PHE A 237 -7.49 -12.49 2.81
C PHE A 237 -6.42 -12.11 3.87
N ASP A 238 -6.78 -11.32 4.90
CA ASP A 238 -5.88 -10.82 5.95
C ASP A 238 -4.58 -10.17 5.41
N ASP A 239 -4.70 -9.44 4.30
CA ASP A 239 -3.58 -8.71 3.69
C ASP A 239 -3.34 -7.39 4.45
N LYS A 240 -2.63 -7.48 5.59
CA LYS A 240 -2.31 -6.33 6.46
C LYS A 240 -1.53 -5.22 5.75
N PRO A 241 -0.49 -5.51 4.93
CA PRO A 241 0.20 -4.44 4.19
C PRO A 241 -0.73 -3.68 3.24
N LEU A 242 -1.59 -4.38 2.49
CA LEU A 242 -2.54 -3.70 1.61
C LEU A 242 -3.59 -2.90 2.39
N GLN A 243 -4.09 -3.44 3.50
CA GLN A 243 -4.96 -2.69 4.41
C GLN A 243 -4.27 -1.40 4.86
N ALA A 244 -3.00 -1.46 5.30
CA ALA A 244 -2.25 -0.28 5.74
C ALA A 244 -2.07 0.76 4.63
N SER A 245 -1.68 0.36 3.42
CA SER A 245 -1.57 1.26 2.27
C SER A 245 -2.90 1.91 1.90
N LEU A 246 -4.00 1.16 1.97
CA LEU A 246 -5.35 1.70 1.72
C LEU A 246 -5.77 2.70 2.81
N LEU A 247 -5.49 2.42 4.09
CA LEU A 247 -5.77 3.36 5.19
C LEU A 247 -4.93 4.64 5.08
N ALA A 248 -3.66 4.52 4.73
CA ALA A 248 -2.78 5.67 4.49
C ALA A 248 -3.33 6.54 3.35
N TRP A 249 -3.75 5.94 2.24
CA TRP A 249 -4.42 6.67 1.16
C TRP A 249 -5.74 7.31 1.61
N MET A 250 -6.59 6.58 2.33
CA MET A 250 -7.85 7.10 2.86
C MET A 250 -7.63 8.38 3.69
N SER A 251 -6.53 8.45 4.44
CA SER A 251 -6.22 9.61 5.29
C SER A 251 -5.83 10.88 4.53
N THR A 252 -5.44 10.79 3.25
CA THR A 252 -4.99 11.94 2.46
C THR A 252 -6.07 12.49 1.53
N SER A 253 -7.22 11.83 1.42
CA SER A 253 -8.29 12.21 0.49
C SER A 253 -9.70 12.03 1.08
N PRO A 254 -10.58 13.04 0.96
CA PRO A 254 -12.00 12.91 1.35
C PRO A 254 -12.74 11.78 0.61
N GLN A 255 -12.27 11.37 -0.57
CA GLN A 255 -12.85 10.26 -1.33
C GLN A 255 -12.72 8.93 -0.59
N GLY A 256 -11.77 8.80 0.34
CA GLY A 256 -11.62 7.63 1.20
C GLY A 256 -12.87 7.34 2.04
N THR A 257 -13.72 8.34 2.31
CA THR A 257 -14.98 8.13 3.05
C THR A 257 -15.91 7.12 2.40
N ALA A 258 -15.89 6.98 1.06
CA ALA A 258 -16.69 6.00 0.33
C ALA A 258 -16.31 4.54 0.64
N VAL A 259 -15.11 4.32 1.20
CA VAL A 259 -14.59 2.99 1.57
C VAL A 259 -14.99 2.61 3.00
N LEU A 260 -15.32 3.57 3.87
CA LEU A 260 -15.68 3.32 5.28
C LEU A 260 -16.70 2.19 5.52
N PRO A 261 -17.76 2.01 4.70
CA PRO A 261 -18.75 0.96 4.93
C PRO A 261 -18.21 -0.47 4.89
N VAL A 262 -17.02 -0.69 4.30
CA VAL A 262 -16.38 -2.02 4.26
C VAL A 262 -15.14 -2.10 5.15
N VAL A 263 -14.76 -1.01 5.81
CA VAL A 263 -13.65 -1.02 6.77
C VAL A 263 -14.14 -1.67 8.06
N PRO A 264 -13.54 -2.80 8.49
CA PRO A 264 -13.89 -3.42 9.76
C PRO A 264 -13.59 -2.47 10.92
N ARG A 265 -14.42 -2.52 11.98
CA ARG A 265 -14.22 -1.70 13.19
C ARG A 265 -12.83 -1.90 13.82
N ALA A 266 -12.24 -3.08 13.68
CA ALA A 266 -10.88 -3.36 14.14
C ALA A 266 -9.81 -2.45 13.49
N LEU A 267 -10.07 -1.93 12.29
CA LEU A 267 -9.18 -1.01 11.57
C LEU A 267 -9.45 0.47 11.87
N TYR A 268 -10.45 0.81 12.70
CA TYR A 268 -10.77 2.21 13.01
C TYR A 268 -9.67 2.87 13.81
N VAL A 269 -9.04 2.16 14.77
CA VAL A 269 -7.91 2.71 15.54
C VAL A 269 -6.70 3.02 14.63
N PRO A 270 -6.24 2.09 13.77
CA PRO A 270 -5.24 2.39 12.74
C PRO A 270 -5.61 3.56 11.82
N LEU A 271 -6.87 3.63 11.37
CA LEU A 271 -7.35 4.73 10.53
C LEU A 271 -7.28 6.08 11.27
N CYS A 272 -7.66 6.12 12.56
CA CYS A 272 -7.58 7.33 13.37
C CYS A 272 -6.13 7.84 13.46
N ALA A 273 -5.17 6.95 13.68
CA ALA A 273 -3.76 7.31 13.72
C ALA A 273 -3.27 7.88 12.38
N GLN A 274 -3.70 7.30 11.25
CA GLN A 274 -3.38 7.83 9.92
C GLN A 274 -4.02 9.21 9.68
N LEU A 275 -5.30 9.38 10.06
CA LEU A 275 -5.99 10.66 9.96
C LEU A 275 -5.32 11.74 10.82
N GLU A 276 -4.90 11.42 12.04
CA GLU A 276 -4.19 12.34 12.91
C GLU A 276 -2.86 12.83 12.31
N ALA A 277 -2.11 11.90 11.73
CA ALA A 277 -0.79 12.17 11.16
C ALA A 277 -0.84 12.90 9.83
N HIS A 278 -1.80 12.58 8.96
CA HIS A 278 -1.74 12.98 7.55
C HIS A 278 -2.97 13.74 7.03
N ALA A 279 -4.11 13.70 7.71
CA ALA A 279 -5.31 14.35 7.19
C ALA A 279 -5.23 15.88 7.30
N SER A 280 -5.66 16.54 6.22
CA SER A 280 -6.07 17.93 6.29
C SER A 280 -7.34 18.05 7.13
N ALA A 281 -7.60 19.25 7.69
CA ALA A 281 -8.82 19.49 8.46
C ALA A 281 -10.10 19.18 7.66
N SER A 282 -10.11 19.47 6.35
CA SER A 282 -11.24 19.16 5.46
C SER A 282 -11.44 17.65 5.29
N THR A 283 -10.34 16.91 5.14
CA THR A 283 -10.39 15.45 5.03
C THR A 283 -10.90 14.83 6.33
N LEU A 284 -10.36 15.27 7.46
CA LEU A 284 -10.82 14.80 8.77
C LEU A 284 -12.31 15.07 8.98
N LEU A 285 -12.78 16.28 8.67
CA LEU A 285 -14.20 16.62 8.81
C LEU A 285 -15.10 15.76 7.91
N ALA A 286 -14.67 15.47 6.68
CA ALA A 286 -15.41 14.57 5.79
C ALA A 286 -15.54 13.16 6.40
N PHE A 287 -14.46 12.62 6.98
CA PHE A 287 -14.49 11.32 7.67
C PHE A 287 -15.39 11.33 8.91
N VAL A 288 -15.28 12.35 9.75
CA VAL A 288 -16.13 12.50 10.94
C VAL A 288 -17.60 12.58 10.55
N LYS A 289 -17.93 13.37 9.52
CA LYS A 289 -19.29 13.47 8.98
C LYS A 289 -19.80 12.13 8.46
N ALA A 290 -19.03 11.46 7.61
CA ALA A 290 -19.43 10.16 7.06
C ALA A 290 -19.64 9.09 8.15
N MET A 291 -18.80 9.08 9.19
CA MET A 291 -18.97 8.16 10.33
C MET A 291 -20.16 8.54 11.21
N HIS A 292 -20.43 9.83 11.40
CA HIS A 292 -21.62 10.29 12.13
C HIS A 292 -22.91 9.92 11.41
N GLU A 293 -22.99 10.16 10.10
CA GLU A 293 -24.13 9.76 9.25
C GLU A 293 -24.36 8.24 9.27
N ALA A 294 -23.28 7.47 9.36
CA ALA A 294 -23.33 6.01 9.51
C ALA A 294 -23.60 5.54 10.95
N GLN A 295 -23.78 6.45 11.92
CA GLN A 295 -23.92 6.15 13.36
C GLN A 295 -22.79 5.28 13.90
N ALA A 296 -21.58 5.51 13.39
CA ALA A 296 -20.40 4.67 13.61
C ALA A 296 -19.20 5.49 14.10
N LEU A 297 -19.40 6.71 14.58
CA LEU A 297 -18.33 7.55 15.11
C LEU A 297 -17.76 6.92 16.39
N PRO A 298 -16.52 6.40 16.38
CA PRO A 298 -16.00 5.68 17.52
C PRO A 298 -15.48 6.65 18.59
N PRO A 299 -15.60 6.33 19.90
CA PRO A 299 -15.02 7.14 20.98
C PRO A 299 -13.50 7.40 20.83
N ALA A 300 -12.80 6.49 20.14
CA ALA A 300 -11.38 6.64 19.81
C ALA A 300 -11.07 7.87 18.94
N MET A 301 -12.05 8.43 18.21
CA MET A 301 -11.88 9.66 17.43
C MET A 301 -12.06 10.93 18.26
N HIS A 302 -12.67 10.87 19.44
CA HIS A 302 -12.99 12.07 20.24
C HIS A 302 -11.74 12.91 20.56
N PRO A 303 -10.58 12.34 20.94
CA PRO A 303 -9.37 13.13 21.17
C PRO A 303 -8.90 13.89 19.93
N LEU A 304 -8.98 13.26 18.75
CA LEU A 304 -8.61 13.85 17.46
C LEU A 304 -9.59 14.95 17.04
N ILE A 305 -10.89 14.72 17.20
CA ILE A 305 -11.94 15.71 16.95
C ILE A 305 -11.70 16.95 17.80
N ARG A 306 -11.42 16.76 19.09
CA ARG A 306 -11.14 17.86 20.01
C ARG A 306 -9.91 18.67 19.60
N SER A 307 -8.80 18.01 19.28
CA SER A 307 -7.55 18.71 18.93
C SER A 307 -7.63 19.46 17.60
N ARG A 308 -8.52 19.04 16.69
CA ARG A 308 -8.69 19.64 15.36
C ARG A 308 -9.99 20.41 15.19
N PHE A 309 -10.81 20.56 16.24
CA PHE A 309 -12.17 21.13 16.17
C PHE A 309 -12.20 22.49 15.45
N LEU A 310 -11.37 23.44 15.89
CA LEU A 310 -11.29 24.77 15.30
C LEU A 310 -10.92 24.71 13.82
N ALA A 311 -9.84 23.98 13.51
CA ALA A 311 -9.34 23.86 12.14
C ALA A 311 -10.38 23.21 11.22
N MET A 312 -11.18 22.26 11.72
CA MET A 312 -12.28 21.65 10.97
C MET A 312 -13.39 22.67 10.69
N LEU A 313 -13.79 23.47 11.69
CA LEU A 313 -14.80 24.50 11.50
C LEU A 313 -14.35 25.58 10.51
N GLU A 314 -13.06 25.95 10.50
CA GLU A 314 -12.49 26.93 9.56
C GLU A 314 -12.53 26.48 8.09
N THR A 315 -12.75 25.20 7.81
CA THR A 315 -12.89 24.72 6.43
C THR A 315 -14.20 25.17 5.80
N PRO A 316 -14.30 25.26 4.45
CA PRO A 316 -15.57 25.57 3.79
C PRO A 316 -16.71 24.62 4.16
N GLN A 317 -16.40 23.34 4.38
CA GLN A 317 -17.37 22.35 4.83
C GLN A 317 -17.78 22.58 6.28
N GLY A 318 -16.83 22.96 7.15
CA GLY A 318 -17.11 23.33 8.54
C GLY A 318 -18.03 24.54 8.64
N GLN A 319 -17.76 25.58 7.84
CA GLN A 319 -18.63 26.76 7.74
C GLN A 319 -20.03 26.39 7.25
N ALA A 320 -20.13 25.46 6.29
CA ALA A 320 -21.43 24.97 5.83
C ALA A 320 -22.21 24.24 6.94
N LEU A 321 -21.55 23.52 7.86
CA LEU A 321 -22.22 22.90 9.02
C LEU A 321 -22.84 23.97 9.92
N VAL A 322 -22.10 25.05 10.19
CA VAL A 322 -22.55 26.17 11.03
C VAL A 322 -23.74 26.88 10.40
N VAL A 323 -23.64 27.24 9.12
CA VAL A 323 -24.70 27.93 8.39
C VAL A 323 -25.95 27.07 8.24
N ALA A 324 -25.78 25.77 7.96
CA ALA A 324 -26.90 24.85 7.77
C ALA A 324 -27.52 24.33 9.08
N SER A 325 -26.94 24.67 10.24
CA SER A 325 -27.30 24.05 11.53
C SER A 325 -27.30 22.51 11.47
N ASP A 326 -26.25 21.94 10.87
CA ASP A 326 -26.11 20.50 10.70
C ASP A 326 -26.04 19.80 12.08
N PRO A 327 -26.78 18.69 12.33
CA PRO A 327 -26.75 17.95 13.60
C PRO A 327 -25.36 17.54 14.05
N LEU A 328 -24.43 17.35 13.11
CA LEU A 328 -23.03 17.08 13.42
C LEU A 328 -22.40 18.17 14.30
N LEU A 329 -22.81 19.44 14.16
CA LEU A 329 -22.30 20.52 15.00
C LEU A 329 -22.59 20.26 16.48
N GLN A 330 -23.79 19.78 16.79
CA GLN A 330 -24.17 19.44 18.17
C GLN A 330 -23.32 18.29 18.72
N GLU A 331 -23.07 17.26 17.91
CA GLU A 331 -22.20 16.14 18.29
C GLU A 331 -20.76 16.60 18.53
N LEU A 332 -20.20 17.41 17.63
CA LEU A 332 -18.83 17.94 17.75
C LEU A 332 -18.68 18.79 19.01
N VAL A 333 -19.66 19.63 19.30
CA VAL A 333 -19.70 20.47 20.52
C VAL A 333 -19.87 19.61 21.77
N SER A 334 -20.72 18.59 21.74
CA SER A 334 -20.87 17.64 22.85
C SER A 334 -19.54 16.94 23.15
N ILE A 335 -18.85 16.43 22.12
CA ILE A 335 -17.52 15.82 22.25
C ILE A 335 -16.52 16.79 22.87
N LEU A 336 -16.53 18.07 22.48
CA LEU A 336 -15.68 19.11 23.06
C LEU A 336 -15.92 19.24 24.58
N LEU A 337 -17.19 19.24 25.01
CA LEU A 337 -17.59 19.42 26.42
C LEU A 337 -17.40 18.16 27.28
N THR A 338 -17.40 16.96 26.70
CA THR A 338 -17.25 15.70 27.48
C THR A 338 -15.93 15.59 28.25
N THR A 339 -14.95 16.43 27.97
CA THR A 339 -13.61 16.39 28.58
C THR A 339 -13.23 17.69 29.25
N LEU A 340 -14.22 18.46 29.71
CA LEU A 340 -13.98 19.69 30.46
C LEU A 340 -13.07 19.43 31.67
N ARG A 341 -11.99 20.18 31.70
CA ARG A 341 -11.06 20.26 32.82
C ARG A 341 -10.73 21.73 33.07
N ALA A 342 -10.40 22.04 34.32
CA ALA A 342 -10.07 23.40 34.73
C ALA A 342 -8.93 23.99 33.89
N GLU A 343 -7.93 23.19 33.49
CA GLU A 343 -6.78 23.67 32.74
C GLU A 343 -7.10 24.03 31.28
N SER A 344 -8.18 23.47 30.71
CA SER A 344 -8.55 23.67 29.30
C SER A 344 -9.79 24.55 29.11
N ALA A 345 -10.67 24.63 30.10
CA ALA A 345 -11.96 25.32 29.98
C ALA A 345 -11.86 26.79 29.54
N PRO A 346 -10.92 27.62 30.06
CA PRO A 346 -10.78 29.01 29.60
C PRO A 346 -10.35 29.11 28.12
N GLY A 347 -9.45 28.23 27.68
CA GLY A 347 -9.02 28.15 26.28
C GLY A 347 -10.14 27.70 25.35
N LEU A 348 -10.97 26.75 25.79
CA LEU A 348 -12.16 26.31 25.06
C LEU A 348 -13.20 27.43 24.93
N TYR A 349 -13.41 28.23 25.99
CA TYR A 349 -14.27 29.41 25.95
C TYR A 349 -13.78 30.42 24.91
N ALA A 350 -12.51 30.81 25.00
CA ALA A 350 -11.91 31.77 24.07
C ALA A 350 -12.03 31.30 22.61
N MET A 351 -11.81 30.01 22.37
CA MET A 351 -11.96 29.41 21.05
C MET A 351 -13.41 29.43 20.57
N LEU A 352 -14.36 29.00 21.39
CA LEU A 352 -15.78 28.92 21.01
C LEU A 352 -16.36 30.32 20.76
N VAL A 353 -16.20 31.23 21.71
CA VAL A 353 -16.78 32.57 21.63
C VAL A 353 -16.02 33.42 20.62
N GLY A 354 -14.71 33.55 20.79
CA GLY A 354 -13.91 34.46 19.98
C GLY A 354 -13.77 33.99 18.55
N ASN A 355 -13.44 32.72 18.35
CA ASN A 355 -13.17 32.26 17.00
C ASN A 355 -14.45 31.83 16.30
N VAL A 356 -15.43 31.19 16.96
CA VAL A 356 -16.65 30.67 16.29
C VAL A 356 -17.82 31.66 16.33
N MET A 357 -18.19 32.15 17.50
CA MET A 357 -19.41 32.97 17.66
C MET A 357 -19.23 34.44 17.30
N LEU A 358 -18.02 34.98 17.41
CA LEU A 358 -17.67 36.39 17.16
C LEU A 358 -16.69 36.54 15.99
N ALA A 359 -16.74 35.61 15.05
CA ALA A 359 -15.78 35.56 13.96
C ALA A 359 -15.95 36.73 12.99
N ASP A 360 -14.90 37.52 12.79
CA ASP A 360 -14.96 38.74 11.96
C ASP A 360 -14.97 38.45 10.44
N ASP A 361 -14.46 37.28 10.03
CA ASP A 361 -14.17 36.96 8.63
C ASP A 361 -15.09 35.88 8.02
N ARG A 362 -16.11 35.45 8.76
CA ARG A 362 -16.97 34.31 8.37
C ARG A 362 -18.42 34.46 8.83
N PRO A 363 -19.36 33.70 8.23
CA PRO A 363 -20.77 33.80 8.60
C PRO A 363 -20.98 33.46 10.06
N LEU A 364 -21.70 34.34 10.77
CA LEU A 364 -22.07 34.07 12.15
C LEU A 364 -23.09 32.93 12.21
N PRO A 365 -23.02 32.07 13.25
CA PRO A 365 -24.04 31.06 13.48
C PRO A 365 -25.41 31.72 13.63
N THR A 366 -26.44 31.12 13.04
CA THR A 366 -27.82 31.59 13.17
C THR A 366 -28.76 30.43 13.50
N GLY A 367 -29.91 30.75 14.11
CA GLY A 367 -30.92 29.75 14.43
C GLY A 367 -30.40 28.63 15.35
N PRO A 368 -30.72 27.35 15.07
CA PRO A 368 -30.34 26.24 15.94
C PRO A 368 -28.83 26.10 16.19
N ALA A 369 -27.98 26.47 15.22
CA ALA A 369 -26.53 26.48 15.42
C ALA A 369 -26.11 27.48 16.52
N TRP A 370 -26.75 28.64 16.59
CA TRP A 370 -26.51 29.61 17.65
C TRP A 370 -26.92 29.04 19.01
N ASP A 371 -28.09 28.40 19.10
CA ASP A 371 -28.58 27.81 20.35
C ASP A 371 -27.64 26.72 20.89
N VAL A 372 -27.08 25.89 20.01
CA VAL A 372 -26.10 24.86 20.35
C VAL A 372 -24.81 25.48 20.91
N LEU A 373 -24.29 26.52 20.26
CA LEU A 373 -23.05 27.19 20.68
C LEU A 373 -23.25 28.00 21.96
N GLU A 374 -24.39 28.68 22.09
CA GLU A 374 -24.74 29.43 23.30
C GLU A 374 -24.95 28.49 24.50
N HIS A 375 -25.56 27.33 24.30
CA HIS A 375 -25.65 26.31 25.34
C HIS A 375 -24.25 25.83 25.79
N ALA A 376 -23.34 25.62 24.84
CA ALA A 376 -21.96 25.25 25.15
C ALA A 376 -21.20 26.36 25.87
N ARG A 377 -21.39 27.62 25.47
CA ARG A 377 -20.85 28.79 26.17
C ARG A 377 -21.30 28.83 27.62
N ARG A 378 -22.61 28.68 27.88
CA ARG A 378 -23.16 28.64 29.25
C ARG A 378 -22.59 27.48 30.06
N THR A 379 -22.49 26.30 29.47
CA THR A 379 -21.91 25.12 30.12
C THR A 379 -20.45 25.38 30.54
N LEU A 380 -19.67 26.07 29.70
CA LEU A 380 -18.29 26.46 30.02
C LEU A 380 -18.23 27.48 31.17
N VAL A 381 -19.10 28.49 31.15
CA VAL A 381 -19.18 29.51 32.22
C VAL A 381 -19.59 28.87 33.54
N GLU A 382 -20.66 28.07 33.56
CA GLU A 382 -21.13 27.34 34.74
C GLU A 382 -20.02 26.44 35.32
N PHE A 383 -19.27 25.76 34.46
CA PHE A 383 -18.10 24.98 34.89
C PHE A 383 -17.02 25.88 35.51
N LEU A 384 -16.66 26.99 34.87
CA LEU A 384 -15.64 27.91 35.37
C LEU A 384 -16.08 28.62 36.67
N GLN A 385 -17.36 28.91 36.88
CA GLN A 385 -17.86 29.46 38.14
C GLN A 385 -17.48 28.59 39.35
N HIS A 386 -17.42 27.27 39.17
CA HIS A 386 -17.03 26.32 40.21
C HIS A 386 -15.52 26.03 40.23
N HIS A 387 -14.82 26.19 39.11
CA HIS A 387 -13.44 25.69 38.92
C HIS A 387 -12.41 26.78 38.55
N TRP A 388 -12.76 28.07 38.54
CA TRP A 388 -11.85 29.13 38.08
C TRP A 388 -10.58 29.25 38.91
N MET A 389 -10.62 28.95 40.22
CA MET A 389 -9.40 28.95 41.06
C MET A 389 -8.43 27.83 40.67
N GLU A 390 -8.93 26.66 40.29
CA GLU A 390 -8.14 25.54 39.78
C GLU A 390 -7.55 25.90 38.40
N ALA A 391 -8.37 26.48 37.53
CA ALA A 391 -7.95 26.96 36.21
C ALA A 391 -6.84 28.02 36.33
N ARG A 392 -7.00 28.93 37.29
CA ARG A 392 -6.00 29.95 37.63
C ARG A 392 -4.71 29.32 38.13
N ALA A 393 -4.78 28.38 39.07
CA ALA A 393 -3.60 27.67 39.58
C ALA A 393 -2.84 26.92 38.48
N ALA A 394 -3.54 26.48 37.42
CA ALA A 394 -2.97 25.86 36.24
C ALA A 394 -2.49 26.85 35.16
N HIS A 395 -2.49 28.15 35.44
CA HIS A 395 -2.12 29.20 34.48
C HIS A 395 -3.00 29.25 33.21
N ALA A 396 -4.22 28.70 33.27
CA ALA A 396 -5.08 28.55 32.09
C ALA A 396 -5.62 29.88 31.52
N PHE A 397 -5.64 30.95 32.31
CA PHE A 397 -6.04 32.29 31.87
C PHE A 397 -4.88 33.11 31.27
N ASP A 398 -3.64 32.76 31.55
CA ASP A 398 -2.45 33.51 31.11
C ASP A 398 -2.29 33.64 29.59
N PRO A 399 -2.63 32.64 28.74
CA PRO A 399 -2.50 32.75 27.29
C PRO A 399 -3.67 33.49 26.61
N LEU A 400 -4.70 33.88 27.36
CA LEU A 400 -5.93 34.43 26.78
C LEU A 400 -5.78 35.89 26.36
N ALA A 401 -6.51 36.27 25.31
CA ALA A 401 -6.61 37.65 24.88
C ALA A 401 -7.36 38.51 25.91
N ARG A 402 -7.03 39.81 25.96
CA ARG A 402 -7.58 40.74 26.96
C ARG A 402 -9.11 40.88 26.90
N TRP A 403 -9.72 40.74 25.73
CA TRP A 403 -11.18 40.76 25.59
C TRP A 403 -11.81 39.58 26.34
N CYS A 404 -11.23 38.39 26.18
CA CYS A 404 -11.73 37.15 26.78
C CYS A 404 -11.56 37.15 28.29
N ILE A 405 -10.43 37.67 28.79
CA ILE A 405 -10.21 37.82 30.24
C ILE A 405 -11.24 38.75 30.86
N LYS A 406 -11.57 39.88 30.22
CA LYS A 406 -12.58 40.80 30.73
C LYS A 406 -13.96 40.15 30.77
N GLU A 407 -14.36 39.54 29.67
CA GLU A 407 -15.67 38.89 29.55
C GLU A 407 -15.83 37.74 30.55
N LEU A 408 -14.81 36.88 30.69
CA LEU A 408 -14.81 35.83 31.71
C LEU A 408 -14.82 36.39 33.13
N ALA A 409 -14.13 37.50 33.41
CA ALA A 409 -14.15 38.12 34.73
C ALA A 409 -15.54 38.64 35.09
N ASP A 410 -16.23 39.26 34.13
CA ASP A 410 -17.61 39.72 34.28
C ASP A 410 -18.57 38.54 34.51
N GLU A 411 -18.45 37.46 33.74
CA GLU A 411 -19.27 36.23 33.89
C GLU A 411 -19.01 35.45 35.19
N LEU A 412 -17.83 35.63 35.79
CA LEU A 412 -17.42 34.99 37.05
C LEU A 412 -17.59 35.90 38.27
N ASP A 413 -17.99 37.16 38.10
CA ASP A 413 -18.09 38.20 39.15
C ASP A 413 -16.79 38.38 39.95
N VAL A 414 -15.67 38.52 39.24
CA VAL A 414 -14.33 38.75 39.82
C VAL A 414 -13.59 39.88 39.10
N ASP A 415 -12.55 40.43 39.74
CA ASP A 415 -11.65 41.36 39.06
C ASP A 415 -10.89 40.66 37.93
N ALA A 416 -10.86 41.23 36.73
CA ALA A 416 -10.09 40.74 35.59
C ALA A 416 -8.59 40.57 35.91
N ALA A 417 -8.04 41.38 36.82
CA ALA A 417 -6.66 41.24 37.28
C ALA A 417 -6.45 40.01 38.19
N ALA A 418 -7.52 39.43 38.74
CA ALA A 418 -7.47 38.26 39.58
C ALA A 418 -7.33 36.95 38.79
N LEU A 419 -7.73 36.91 37.50
CA LEU A 419 -7.71 35.67 36.71
C LEU A 419 -6.30 35.22 36.30
N PRO A 420 -5.43 36.06 35.69
CA PRO A 420 -4.08 35.65 35.32
C PRO A 420 -3.14 35.63 36.54
N LEU A 421 -2.21 34.66 36.58
CA LEU A 421 -1.14 34.63 37.58
C LEU A 421 0.10 35.36 37.07
N SER A 422 0.38 35.22 35.78
CA SER A 422 1.48 35.90 35.12
C SER A 422 1.04 37.32 34.76
N GLN A 423 1.35 38.31 35.60
CA GLN A 423 1.46 39.69 35.10
C GLN A 423 2.67 39.78 34.18
N THR A 424 2.58 39.22 32.98
CA THR A 424 3.55 39.54 31.95
C THR A 424 3.34 41.00 31.63
N LYS A 425 4.17 41.86 32.22
CA LYS A 425 4.49 43.19 31.70
C LYS A 425 4.99 43.03 30.26
N ARG A 426 4.10 42.79 29.29
CA ARG A 426 4.34 43.23 27.92
C ARG A 426 4.11 44.73 27.93
N ALA A 427 5.18 45.43 28.28
CA ALA A 427 5.28 46.86 28.17
C ALA A 427 4.84 47.29 26.77
N PHE A 428 3.91 48.25 26.76
CA PHE A 428 3.86 49.39 25.84
C PHE A 428 4.79 49.32 24.61
N ALA A 429 4.18 49.13 23.45
CA ALA A 429 4.54 49.89 22.25
C ALA A 429 3.24 50.16 21.49
N ALA A 430 3.13 51.41 21.03
CA ALA A 430 1.96 52.09 20.51
C ALA A 430 1.34 51.46 19.25
#